data_AF-A0A451BA82-F1
#
_entry.id   AF-A0A451BA82-F1
#
_cell.length_a   1.000
_cell.length_b   1.000
_cell.length_c   1.000
_cell.angle_alpha   90.00
_cell.angle_beta   90.00
_cell.angle_gamma   90.00
#
_symmetry.space_group_name_H-M   'P 1'
#
loop_
_entity.id
_entity.type
_entity.pdbx_description
1 polymer ?
#
loop_
_entity_poly.entity_id
_entity_poly.type
_entity_poly.pdbx_seq_one_letter_code
_entity_poly.pdbx_strand_id
1 'polypeptide(L)'
;MDDWMRAVVRVWDGNPFEDGIYLGTAFFIAPGYLLTAGHVLDNMKERDFENVFLHSDLGAWEGGGIRRIRKPLLYSKLDVAILPLERAAENPYCIPLAAPGFRLKRNQSVLLAGYSTSDGSIETPEVSISGYLGGYDLDVTHTSIGKGFSGGPVLFQEKFAGLKLAGLIRLRAEDGTKTYLIPLDAFRNSLPEHALSVQPIRAHELDELKELLCHVGIDDGAAQAYFQQTVPDSRRLDNCTNGKFFQCCLDFLAQKQHTPPDQAPLLTFLEYCRSHIPQECESKLSLWKQKIATHLGVDLEEIRAKIQQAEVSSATVDPVVLLKIEPDRLIKEDQFSITAWFYPNGERRSLKDAVPLYHPGDNPRPFSKRKLETGLRGILHQAVRGLSTPRLEIILPIALFDWNPGSIQFEVRRGMKRSLGRLYPIYIRSWDRIYSDNDDYDYAQNNWLKKRWIDIFVQKEHLHCLLNDQGDYETLDYEILFDNLDLTARVFLALCALPADYEHREALFGTVLAAGLPFIFWSIEAPSDPDALHRELEVWLCTHNTRQWPEKLLQRRKEQATWNDLMMLYDNPEHRPPDFDYAARAPDE
;
A
#
# COMPACT_ATOMS: atom_id res chain seq x y z
N MET A 1 30.19 11.86 -13.15
CA MET A 1 29.57 11.18 -14.31
C MET A 1 28.10 11.46 -14.18
N ASP A 2 27.50 12.05 -15.21
CA ASP A 2 26.12 12.50 -15.13
C ASP A 2 25.17 11.30 -15.14
N ASP A 3 24.11 11.35 -14.34
CA ASP A 3 23.17 10.25 -14.14
C ASP A 3 22.53 9.77 -15.46
N TRP A 4 22.30 10.67 -16.41
CA TRP A 4 21.72 10.32 -17.71
C TRP A 4 22.64 9.41 -18.54
N MET A 5 23.97 9.50 -18.38
CA MET A 5 24.91 8.64 -19.13
C MET A 5 24.73 7.18 -18.75
N ARG A 6 24.37 6.92 -17.48
CA ARG A 6 24.09 5.58 -16.99
C ARG A 6 22.88 4.96 -17.66
N ALA A 7 21.93 5.76 -18.13
CA ALA A 7 20.75 5.28 -18.84
C ALA A 7 21.06 4.68 -20.21
N VAL A 8 22.27 4.88 -20.76
CA VAL A 8 22.68 4.46 -22.10
C VAL A 8 23.46 3.14 -22.02
N VAL A 9 23.01 2.15 -22.78
CA VAL A 9 23.51 0.76 -22.73
C VAL A 9 23.87 0.25 -24.12
N ARG A 10 24.67 -0.82 -24.18
CA ARG A 10 24.96 -1.53 -25.43
C ARG A 10 23.92 -2.61 -25.69
N VAL A 11 23.61 -2.82 -26.96
CA VAL A 11 22.74 -3.89 -27.46
C VAL A 11 23.61 -4.96 -28.13
N TRP A 12 23.34 -6.22 -27.81
CA TRP A 12 24.11 -7.38 -28.24
C TRP A 12 23.22 -8.48 -28.81
N ASP A 13 23.72 -9.18 -29.82
CA ASP A 13 23.25 -10.50 -30.26
C ASP A 13 24.05 -11.57 -29.53
N GLY A 14 23.42 -12.28 -28.61
CA GLY A 14 24.09 -13.20 -27.70
C GLY A 14 24.65 -12.52 -26.45
N ASN A 15 25.13 -13.36 -25.54
CA ASN A 15 25.69 -12.91 -24.28
C ASN A 15 27.04 -12.19 -24.55
N PRO A 16 27.22 -10.93 -24.11
CA PRO A 16 28.45 -10.17 -24.36
C PRO A 16 29.71 -10.80 -23.74
N PHE A 17 29.55 -11.73 -22.80
CA PHE A 17 30.66 -12.46 -22.18
C PHE A 17 30.93 -13.84 -22.81
N GLU A 18 30.15 -14.24 -23.82
CA GLU A 18 30.22 -15.54 -24.50
C GLU A 18 30.18 -15.34 -26.03
N ASP A 19 31.09 -14.53 -26.56
CA ASP A 19 31.22 -14.24 -28.00
C ASP A 19 30.01 -13.56 -28.66
N GLY A 20 29.20 -12.83 -27.89
CA GLY A 20 28.12 -12.01 -28.43
C GLY A 20 28.60 -10.96 -29.43
N ILE A 21 27.74 -10.59 -30.38
CA ILE A 21 28.03 -9.60 -31.41
C ILE A 21 27.40 -8.26 -31.01
N TYR A 22 28.23 -7.22 -30.93
CA TYR A 22 27.77 -5.87 -30.65
C TYR A 22 26.93 -5.32 -31.82
N LEU A 23 25.71 -4.89 -31.52
CA LEU A 23 24.74 -4.41 -32.51
C LEU A 23 24.63 -2.88 -32.56
N GLY A 24 24.64 -2.23 -31.40
CA GLY A 24 24.41 -0.79 -31.32
C GLY A 24 24.11 -0.29 -29.92
N THR A 25 23.41 0.84 -29.84
CA THR A 25 23.13 1.54 -28.58
C THR A 25 21.64 1.55 -28.28
N ALA A 26 21.28 1.46 -27.00
CA ALA A 26 19.92 1.70 -26.51
C ALA A 26 19.95 2.59 -25.26
N PHE A 27 18.80 3.11 -24.84
CA PHE A 27 18.71 3.88 -23.61
C PHE A 27 17.35 3.76 -22.93
N PHE A 28 17.34 3.87 -21.60
CA PHE A 28 16.12 3.81 -20.81
C PHE A 28 15.27 5.09 -20.94
N ILE A 29 13.99 4.90 -21.21
CA ILE A 29 12.96 5.94 -21.13
C ILE A 29 12.00 5.71 -19.96
N ALA A 30 11.90 4.47 -19.48
CA ALA A 30 11.11 4.08 -18.31
C ALA A 30 11.67 2.77 -17.74
N PRO A 31 11.31 2.36 -16.51
CA PRO A 31 12.00 1.27 -15.82
C PRO A 31 11.98 -0.11 -16.47
N GLY A 32 11.00 -0.37 -17.34
CA GLY A 32 10.91 -1.60 -18.13
C GLY A 32 11.18 -1.42 -19.61
N TYR A 33 11.53 -0.22 -20.08
CA TYR A 33 11.48 0.14 -21.50
C TYR A 33 12.70 0.93 -21.94
N LEU A 34 13.33 0.44 -22.99
CA LEU A 34 14.40 1.12 -23.69
C LEU A 34 13.99 1.45 -25.12
N LEU A 35 14.66 2.45 -25.69
CA LEU A 35 14.60 2.78 -27.11
C LEU A 35 15.90 2.44 -27.80
N THR A 36 15.78 1.99 -29.04
CA THR A 36 16.88 1.84 -30.00
C THR A 36 16.36 2.05 -31.43
N ALA A 37 17.27 2.09 -32.42
CA ALA A 37 16.88 2.18 -33.81
C ALA A 37 16.42 0.80 -34.31
N GLY A 38 15.42 0.76 -35.17
CA GLY A 38 14.88 -0.50 -35.70
C GLY A 38 15.95 -1.38 -36.33
N HIS A 39 16.82 -0.77 -37.15
CA HIS A 39 17.87 -1.49 -37.86
C HIS A 39 18.99 -2.05 -36.99
N VAL A 40 19.10 -1.64 -35.72
CA VAL A 40 20.00 -2.31 -34.76
C VAL A 40 19.60 -3.77 -34.61
N LEU A 41 18.34 -4.12 -34.90
CA LEU A 41 17.79 -5.46 -34.83
C LEU A 41 17.48 -6.09 -36.20
N ASP A 42 17.82 -5.45 -37.34
CA ASP A 42 17.35 -5.88 -38.68
C ASP A 42 17.83 -7.29 -39.09
N ASN A 43 18.98 -7.73 -38.57
CA ASN A 43 19.54 -9.05 -38.88
C ASN A 43 18.91 -10.20 -38.06
N MET A 44 18.01 -9.88 -37.11
CA MET A 44 17.35 -10.84 -36.24
C MET A 44 16.04 -11.32 -36.84
N LYS A 45 15.78 -12.63 -36.80
CA LYS A 45 14.42 -13.14 -37.05
C LYS A 45 13.61 -13.05 -35.77
N GLU A 46 12.28 -13.07 -35.87
CA GLU A 46 11.43 -12.94 -34.68
C GLU A 46 11.73 -13.96 -33.57
N ARG A 47 12.14 -15.16 -33.95
CA ARG A 47 12.53 -16.24 -33.02
C ARG A 47 13.88 -16.01 -32.34
N ASP A 48 14.70 -15.10 -32.85
CA ASP A 48 16.05 -14.84 -32.38
C ASP A 48 16.08 -13.64 -31.39
N PHE A 49 14.96 -12.95 -31.17
CA PHE A 49 14.91 -11.81 -30.22
C PHE A 49 15.18 -12.20 -28.76
N GLU A 50 14.95 -13.46 -28.39
CA GLU A 50 15.33 -13.98 -27.06
C GLU A 50 16.85 -13.99 -26.85
N ASN A 51 17.62 -13.88 -27.93
CA ASN A 51 19.08 -13.78 -27.90
C ASN A 51 19.56 -12.33 -27.79
N VAL A 52 18.68 -11.33 -27.62
CA VAL A 52 19.11 -9.94 -27.50
C VAL A 52 19.39 -9.58 -26.04
N PHE A 53 20.62 -9.12 -25.79
CA PHE A 53 21.09 -8.71 -24.47
C PHE A 53 21.43 -7.22 -24.43
N LEU A 54 21.22 -6.63 -23.26
CA LEU A 54 21.61 -5.28 -22.90
C LEU A 54 22.78 -5.36 -21.93
N HIS A 55 23.83 -4.56 -22.14
CA HIS A 55 24.97 -4.49 -21.25
C HIS A 55 25.21 -3.06 -20.76
N SER A 56 25.33 -2.89 -19.43
CA SER A 56 25.63 -1.61 -18.81
C SER A 56 26.94 -1.63 -18.03
N ASP A 57 27.93 -0.87 -18.51
CA ASP A 57 29.21 -0.63 -17.82
C ASP A 57 29.08 0.41 -16.71
N LEU A 58 28.07 1.28 -16.81
CA LEU A 58 27.92 2.47 -15.98
C LEU A 58 26.89 2.30 -14.85
N GLY A 59 26.33 1.09 -14.69
CA GLY A 59 25.33 0.81 -13.67
C GLY A 59 23.98 1.46 -13.99
N ALA A 60 23.42 1.18 -15.16
CA ALA A 60 22.09 1.64 -15.59
C ALA A 60 20.97 1.18 -14.63
N TRP A 61 21.22 0.11 -13.88
CA TRP A 61 20.37 -0.46 -12.85
C TRP A 61 21.24 -1.00 -11.71
N GLU A 62 20.62 -1.32 -10.58
CA GLU A 62 21.33 -1.84 -9.41
C GLU A 62 22.13 -3.11 -9.74
N GLY A 63 23.44 -3.08 -9.45
CA GLY A 63 24.38 -4.15 -9.76
C GLY A 63 24.96 -4.15 -11.19
N GLY A 64 24.42 -3.35 -12.12
CA GLY A 64 24.88 -3.30 -13.51
C GLY A 64 24.81 -4.66 -14.23
N GLY A 65 25.65 -4.85 -15.25
CA GLY A 65 25.81 -6.14 -15.93
C GLY A 65 24.88 -6.33 -17.13
N ILE A 66 24.32 -7.54 -17.26
CA ILE A 66 23.52 -7.96 -18.44
C ILE A 66 22.04 -8.15 -18.13
N ARG A 67 21.18 -7.78 -19.09
CA ARG A 67 19.74 -8.06 -19.05
C ARG A 67 19.24 -8.53 -20.40
N ARG A 68 18.21 -9.37 -20.40
CA ARG A 68 17.48 -9.78 -21.60
C ARG A 68 16.25 -8.92 -21.83
N ILE A 69 15.89 -8.80 -23.10
CA ILE A 69 14.64 -8.16 -23.52
C ILE A 69 13.58 -9.22 -23.85
N ARG A 70 12.31 -8.83 -23.78
CA ARG A 70 11.20 -9.56 -24.38
C ARG A 70 11.13 -9.24 -25.88
N LYS A 71 10.14 -9.81 -26.57
CA LYS A 71 9.84 -9.47 -27.96
C LYS A 71 9.75 -7.93 -28.13
N PRO A 72 10.61 -7.31 -28.95
CA PRO A 72 10.62 -5.87 -29.16
C PRO A 72 9.38 -5.40 -29.93
N LEU A 73 8.97 -4.16 -29.70
CA LEU A 73 7.94 -3.48 -30.50
C LEU A 73 8.63 -2.72 -31.63
N LEU A 74 8.51 -3.22 -32.85
CA LEU A 74 9.18 -2.67 -34.03
C LEU A 74 8.28 -1.71 -34.81
N TYR A 75 8.77 -0.50 -35.04
CA TYR A 75 8.12 0.53 -35.85
C TYR A 75 8.93 0.75 -37.12
N SER A 76 8.90 -0.24 -38.01
CA SER A 76 9.76 -0.30 -39.21
C SER A 76 9.68 0.95 -40.11
N LYS A 77 8.51 1.59 -40.22
CA LYS A 77 8.34 2.84 -40.98
C LYS A 77 9.17 4.00 -40.43
N LEU A 78 9.38 4.02 -39.12
CA LEU A 78 10.09 5.08 -38.40
C LEU A 78 11.53 4.68 -38.05
N ASP A 79 11.90 3.42 -38.26
CA ASP A 79 13.20 2.87 -37.85
C ASP A 79 13.44 3.03 -36.33
N VAL A 80 12.41 2.71 -35.54
CA VAL A 80 12.44 2.74 -34.07
C VAL A 80 12.05 1.37 -33.52
N ALA A 81 12.72 0.94 -32.47
CA ALA A 81 12.37 -0.24 -31.69
C ALA A 81 12.26 0.11 -30.20
N ILE A 82 11.19 -0.37 -29.56
CA ILE A 82 11.03 -0.33 -28.11
C ILE A 82 11.39 -1.71 -27.57
N LEU A 83 12.26 -1.74 -26.56
CA LEU A 83 12.77 -2.97 -25.97
C LEU A 83 12.19 -3.14 -24.55
N PRO A 84 11.14 -3.95 -24.37
CA PRO A 84 10.64 -4.27 -23.04
C PRO A 84 11.60 -5.24 -22.34
N LEU A 85 11.90 -5.02 -21.07
CA LEU A 85 12.71 -5.96 -20.28
C LEU A 85 11.92 -7.21 -19.88
N GLU A 86 12.60 -8.35 -19.73
CA GLU A 86 11.98 -9.55 -19.14
C GLU A 86 11.48 -9.31 -17.72
N ARG A 87 12.28 -8.60 -16.92
CA ARG A 87 11.95 -8.10 -15.60
C ARG A 87 12.35 -6.63 -15.54
N ALA A 88 11.43 -5.77 -15.08
CA ALA A 88 11.71 -4.35 -14.88
C ALA A 88 12.99 -4.17 -14.04
N ALA A 89 13.81 -3.21 -14.43
CA ALA A 89 14.99 -2.89 -13.66
C ALA A 89 14.56 -2.22 -12.35
N GLU A 90 15.25 -2.58 -11.26
CA GLU A 90 15.10 -1.91 -9.97
C GLU A 90 15.92 -0.62 -10.02
N ASN A 91 15.27 0.51 -9.77
CA ASN A 91 15.84 1.87 -9.77
C ASN A 91 16.69 2.24 -11.00
N PRO A 92 16.19 2.12 -12.24
CA PRO A 92 16.98 2.42 -13.42
C PRO A 92 17.08 3.92 -13.66
N TYR A 93 18.24 4.34 -14.17
CA TYR A 93 18.41 5.70 -14.68
C TYR A 93 17.64 5.84 -15.99
N CYS A 94 16.66 6.75 -16.04
CA CYS A 94 15.83 7.00 -17.22
C CYS A 94 16.07 8.41 -17.75
N ILE A 95 16.12 8.57 -19.07
CA ILE A 95 16.26 9.88 -19.71
C ILE A 95 14.89 10.56 -19.79
N PRO A 96 14.71 11.74 -19.19
CA PRO A 96 13.43 12.44 -19.25
C PRO A 96 13.09 12.88 -20.68
N LEU A 97 11.86 12.62 -21.11
CA LEU A 97 11.34 13.00 -22.42
C LEU A 97 11.16 14.53 -22.55
N ALA A 98 11.44 15.09 -23.74
CA ALA A 98 11.03 16.46 -24.08
C ALA A 98 9.50 16.62 -24.05
N ALA A 99 9.00 17.85 -23.97
CA ALA A 99 7.56 18.12 -24.01
C ALA A 99 6.91 17.66 -25.34
N PRO A 100 5.61 17.28 -25.36
CA PRO A 100 4.90 17.00 -26.60
C PRO A 100 4.93 18.19 -27.56
N GLY A 101 5.17 17.94 -28.85
CA GLY A 101 5.25 19.00 -29.86
C GLY A 101 6.61 19.70 -29.90
N PHE A 102 7.58 19.27 -29.08
CA PHE A 102 8.91 19.84 -29.08
C PHE A 102 9.66 19.46 -30.37
N ARG A 103 10.20 20.47 -31.04
CA ARG A 103 11.01 20.32 -32.25
C ARG A 103 12.33 21.05 -32.11
N LEU A 104 13.40 20.38 -32.53
CA LEU A 104 14.73 20.95 -32.58
C LEU A 104 14.77 22.04 -33.66
N LYS A 105 15.47 23.13 -33.36
CA LYS A 105 15.63 24.26 -34.27
C LYS A 105 16.97 24.18 -34.99
N ARG A 106 17.04 24.72 -36.20
CA ARG A 106 18.32 24.93 -36.89
C ARG A 106 19.28 25.74 -36.01
N ASN A 107 20.53 25.33 -35.98
CA ASN A 107 21.62 25.83 -35.14
C ASN A 107 21.44 25.58 -33.63
N GLN A 108 20.44 24.80 -33.22
CA GLN A 108 20.33 24.38 -31.82
C GLN A 108 21.43 23.36 -31.52
N SER A 109 22.13 23.57 -30.40
CA SER A 109 23.09 22.59 -29.89
C SER A 109 22.36 21.41 -29.26
N VAL A 110 22.80 20.21 -29.59
CA VAL A 110 22.34 18.95 -29.02
C VAL A 110 23.53 18.08 -28.67
N LEU A 111 23.37 17.26 -27.65
CA LEU A 111 24.34 16.24 -27.26
C LEU A 111 23.86 14.90 -27.81
N LEU A 112 24.71 14.23 -28.58
CA LEU A 112 24.48 12.85 -28.98
C LEU A 112 25.17 11.95 -27.96
N ALA A 113 24.67 10.74 -27.73
CA ALA A 113 25.38 9.76 -26.91
C ALA A 113 25.28 8.35 -27.50
N GLY A 114 26.37 7.59 -27.40
CA GLY A 114 26.37 6.19 -27.80
C GLY A 114 27.75 5.55 -27.69
N TYR A 115 27.82 4.29 -28.13
CA TYR A 115 29.06 3.52 -28.15
C TYR A 115 29.51 3.32 -29.59
N SER A 116 30.81 3.52 -29.87
CA SER A 116 31.39 3.27 -31.19
C SER A 116 31.90 1.84 -31.35
N THR A 117 32.22 1.17 -30.24
CA THR A 117 32.73 -0.19 -30.20
C THR A 117 32.11 -0.99 -29.05
N SER A 118 32.34 -2.30 -29.06
CA SER A 118 31.90 -3.26 -28.05
C SER A 118 32.47 -2.99 -26.65
N ASP A 119 33.64 -2.37 -26.56
CA ASP A 119 34.47 -2.22 -25.35
C ASP A 119 34.85 -0.76 -25.04
N GLY A 120 34.62 0.16 -25.97
CA GLY A 120 34.96 1.57 -25.82
C GLY A 120 34.00 2.30 -24.88
N SER A 121 34.45 3.36 -24.22
CA SER A 121 33.60 4.19 -23.37
C SER A 121 32.46 4.84 -24.14
N ILE A 122 31.39 5.25 -23.43
CA ILE A 122 30.36 6.10 -24.01
C ILE A 122 31.00 7.39 -24.58
N GLU A 123 30.60 7.76 -25.78
CA GLU A 123 31.01 8.97 -26.46
C GLU A 123 29.85 9.96 -26.51
N THR A 124 30.14 11.25 -26.27
CA THR A 124 29.11 12.28 -26.18
C THR A 124 29.41 13.53 -27.01
N PRO A 125 29.39 13.47 -28.35
CA PRO A 125 29.70 14.62 -29.18
C PRO A 125 28.56 15.65 -29.11
N GLU A 126 28.93 16.90 -28.85
CA GLU A 126 28.03 18.05 -28.97
C GLU A 126 28.02 18.52 -30.44
N VAL A 127 26.82 18.67 -31.00
CA VAL A 127 26.62 18.98 -32.43
C VAL A 127 25.51 20.00 -32.58
N SER A 128 25.50 20.72 -33.71
CA SER A 128 24.42 21.64 -34.06
C SER A 128 23.51 21.06 -35.13
N ILE A 129 22.21 21.25 -34.97
CA ILE A 129 21.21 20.87 -35.97
C ILE A 129 21.37 21.73 -37.21
N SER A 130 21.66 21.12 -38.36
CA SER A 130 21.88 21.83 -39.61
C SER A 130 20.59 22.08 -40.39
N GLY A 131 19.59 21.22 -40.22
CA GLY A 131 18.28 21.34 -40.86
C GLY A 131 17.37 20.16 -40.58
N TYR A 132 16.24 20.15 -41.28
CA TYR A 132 15.19 19.14 -41.15
C TYR A 132 14.81 18.62 -42.55
N LEU A 133 14.75 17.30 -42.70
CA LEU A 133 14.45 16.59 -43.94
C LEU A 133 12.99 16.10 -43.90
N GLY A 134 12.05 17.00 -44.20
CA GLY A 134 10.62 16.76 -43.98
C GLY A 134 9.99 15.59 -44.73
N GLY A 135 10.59 15.12 -45.84
CA GLY A 135 10.12 13.92 -46.54
C GLY A 135 10.26 12.62 -45.72
N TYR A 136 11.10 12.62 -44.69
CA TYR A 136 11.39 11.46 -43.84
C TYR A 136 11.21 11.75 -42.34
N ASP A 137 10.79 12.95 -41.97
CA ASP A 137 10.71 13.45 -40.58
C ASP A 137 12.04 13.23 -39.82
N LEU A 138 13.15 13.75 -40.36
CA LEU A 138 14.48 13.61 -39.77
C LEU A 138 15.15 14.96 -39.53
N ASP A 139 15.74 15.15 -38.35
CA ASP A 139 16.72 16.21 -38.12
C ASP A 139 18.09 15.78 -38.64
N VAL A 140 18.90 16.75 -39.07
CA VAL A 140 20.21 16.50 -39.69
C VAL A 140 21.29 17.29 -38.96
N THR A 141 22.48 16.70 -38.83
CA THR A 141 23.71 17.38 -38.40
C THR A 141 24.81 17.15 -39.43
N HIS A 142 25.80 18.05 -39.48
CA HIS A 142 26.99 17.90 -40.35
C HIS A 142 28.18 17.28 -39.62
N THR A 143 27.93 16.59 -38.52
CA THR A 143 28.96 15.89 -37.76
C THR A 143 28.79 14.40 -37.97
N SER A 144 29.87 13.73 -38.38
CA SER A 144 29.92 12.27 -38.47
C SER A 144 30.00 11.67 -37.07
N ILE A 145 29.26 10.58 -36.85
CA ILE A 145 29.39 9.74 -35.65
C ILE A 145 29.97 8.37 -36.03
N GLY A 146 30.52 7.68 -35.02
CA GLY A 146 31.02 6.31 -35.19
C GLY A 146 29.90 5.33 -35.55
N LYS A 147 30.26 4.20 -36.17
CA LYS A 147 29.35 3.04 -36.26
C LYS A 147 29.03 2.58 -34.83
N GLY A 148 27.81 2.12 -34.56
CA GLY A 148 27.38 1.69 -33.21
C GLY A 148 26.54 2.71 -32.44
N PHE A 149 26.63 3.99 -32.78
CA PHE A 149 25.78 5.04 -32.17
C PHE A 149 24.30 4.92 -32.54
N SER A 150 23.96 4.16 -33.59
CA SER A 150 22.57 3.90 -33.97
C SER A 150 21.77 3.44 -32.76
N GLY A 151 20.63 4.10 -32.54
CA GLY A 151 19.76 3.87 -31.39
C GLY A 151 20.10 4.67 -30.13
N GLY A 152 21.21 5.41 -30.11
CA GLY A 152 21.58 6.30 -29.01
C GLY A 152 20.64 7.52 -28.88
N PRO A 153 20.59 8.17 -27.70
CA PRO A 153 19.71 9.31 -27.49
C PRO A 153 20.26 10.60 -28.13
N VAL A 154 19.33 11.47 -28.53
CA VAL A 154 19.60 12.87 -28.87
C VAL A 154 19.09 13.72 -27.72
N LEU A 155 19.99 14.44 -27.05
CA LEU A 155 19.68 15.23 -25.87
C LEU A 155 19.79 16.71 -26.17
N PHE A 156 18.90 17.51 -25.61
CA PHE A 156 19.03 18.96 -25.63
C PHE A 156 19.04 19.50 -24.21
N GLN A 157 19.83 20.55 -23.98
CA GLN A 157 19.83 21.26 -22.70
C GLN A 157 18.63 22.21 -22.66
N GLU A 158 17.66 21.90 -21.83
CA GLU A 158 16.56 22.81 -21.53
C GLU A 158 16.99 23.80 -20.44
N LYS A 159 16.70 25.10 -20.66
CA LYS A 159 17.22 26.22 -19.84
C LYS A 159 17.04 26.05 -18.33
N PHE A 160 16.01 25.33 -17.91
CA PHE A 160 15.67 25.14 -16.49
C PHE A 160 15.41 23.68 -16.10
N ALA A 161 15.62 22.72 -17.01
CA ALA A 161 15.16 21.34 -16.80
C ALA A 161 16.22 20.26 -17.04
N GLY A 162 17.48 20.66 -17.26
CA GLY A 162 18.56 19.74 -17.55
C GLY A 162 18.50 19.20 -18.99
N LEU A 163 19.17 18.08 -19.21
CA LEU A 163 19.13 17.37 -20.48
C LEU A 163 17.80 16.62 -20.64
N LYS A 164 17.21 16.75 -21.82
CA LYS A 164 15.95 16.11 -22.20
C LYS A 164 16.11 15.36 -23.51
N LEU A 165 15.42 14.24 -23.64
CA LEU A 165 15.39 13.46 -24.88
C LEU A 165 14.61 14.21 -25.96
N ALA A 166 15.32 14.68 -26.98
CA ALA A 166 14.74 15.30 -28.17
C ALA A 166 14.44 14.30 -29.29
N GLY A 167 15.09 13.14 -29.27
CA GLY A 167 14.97 12.14 -30.33
C GLY A 167 15.97 11.01 -30.19
N LEU A 168 16.16 10.28 -31.28
CA LEU A 168 17.03 9.11 -31.36
C LEU A 168 17.96 9.21 -32.57
N ILE A 169 19.19 8.77 -32.41
CA ILE A 169 20.17 8.67 -33.48
C ILE A 169 19.75 7.54 -34.40
N ARG A 170 19.45 7.86 -35.66
CA ARG A 170 19.09 6.87 -36.66
C ARG A 170 20.36 6.27 -37.25
N LEU A 171 20.98 6.98 -38.18
CA LEU A 171 22.10 6.46 -38.95
C LEU A 171 23.01 7.59 -39.42
N ARG A 172 24.24 7.22 -39.76
CA ARG A 172 25.21 8.07 -40.43
C ARG A 172 25.04 7.96 -41.95
N ALA A 173 25.13 9.07 -42.67
CA ALA A 173 25.19 9.05 -44.12
C ALA A 173 26.40 8.22 -44.62
N GLU A 174 26.26 7.57 -45.78
CA GLU A 174 27.32 6.72 -46.36
C GLU A 174 28.61 7.51 -46.63
N ASP A 175 28.48 8.76 -47.06
CA ASP A 175 29.60 9.68 -47.28
C ASP A 175 30.27 10.15 -45.98
N GLY A 176 29.70 9.81 -44.82
CA GLY A 176 30.17 10.21 -43.50
C GLY A 176 30.05 11.69 -43.20
N THR A 177 29.34 12.48 -44.00
CA THR A 177 29.25 13.94 -43.81
C THR A 177 28.10 14.35 -42.90
N LYS A 178 27.13 13.46 -42.68
CA LYS A 178 25.89 13.76 -41.96
C LYS A 178 25.49 12.65 -41.00
N THR A 179 24.77 13.06 -39.98
CA THR A 179 24.01 12.17 -39.10
C THR A 179 22.54 12.53 -39.20
N TYR A 180 21.69 11.51 -39.30
CA TYR A 180 20.24 11.63 -39.31
C TYR A 180 19.68 11.24 -37.94
N LEU A 181 18.75 12.04 -37.46
CA LEU A 181 18.13 11.90 -36.15
C LEU A 181 16.61 11.78 -36.34
N ILE A 182 15.97 10.86 -35.63
CA ILE A 182 14.51 10.74 -35.58
C ILE A 182 14.02 11.60 -34.41
N PRO A 183 13.21 12.65 -34.66
CA PRO A 183 12.63 13.48 -33.60
C PRO A 183 11.70 12.65 -32.70
N LEU A 184 11.70 12.92 -31.40
CA LEU A 184 10.86 12.21 -30.43
C LEU A 184 9.39 12.23 -30.82
N ASP A 185 8.90 13.38 -31.28
CA ASP A 185 7.50 13.55 -31.72
C ASP A 185 7.09 12.59 -32.84
N ALA A 186 8.02 12.13 -33.69
CA ALA A 186 7.73 11.22 -34.79
C ALA A 186 7.23 9.85 -34.29
N PHE A 187 7.68 9.42 -33.11
CA PHE A 187 7.35 8.12 -32.51
C PHE A 187 6.73 8.23 -31.11
N ARG A 188 6.50 9.43 -30.57
CA ARG A 188 5.98 9.62 -29.21
C ARG A 188 4.67 8.88 -28.96
N ASN A 189 3.73 8.98 -29.90
CA ASN A 189 2.41 8.34 -29.80
C ASN A 189 2.48 6.81 -29.91
N SER A 190 3.64 6.27 -30.28
CA SER A 190 3.89 4.83 -30.31
C SER A 190 4.49 4.32 -28.99
N LEU A 191 4.90 5.20 -28.08
CA LEU A 191 5.38 4.80 -26.77
C LEU A 191 4.22 4.26 -25.92
N PRO A 192 4.43 3.18 -25.14
CA PRO A 192 3.44 2.71 -24.19
C PRO A 192 3.01 3.81 -23.21
N GLU A 193 1.72 3.88 -22.86
CA GLU A 193 1.19 4.94 -21.97
C GLU A 193 1.96 5.07 -20.65
N HIS A 194 2.33 3.94 -20.03
CA HIS A 194 3.12 3.94 -18.80
C HIS A 194 4.56 4.45 -18.99
N ALA A 195 5.14 4.37 -20.19
CA ALA A 195 6.45 4.96 -20.47
C ALA A 195 6.37 6.49 -20.63
N LEU A 196 5.20 7.02 -21.00
CA LEU A 196 4.95 8.46 -21.09
C LEU A 196 4.66 9.09 -19.72
N SER A 197 4.25 8.29 -18.73
CA SER A 197 3.70 8.77 -17.46
C SER A 197 4.68 8.75 -16.27
N VAL A 198 5.88 8.17 -16.45
CA VAL A 198 6.91 8.05 -15.40
C VAL A 198 7.99 9.12 -15.59
N GLN A 199 7.82 10.33 -15.04
CA GLN A 199 8.95 11.27 -14.85
C GLN A 199 9.22 11.45 -13.35
N PRO A 200 10.45 11.19 -12.85
CA PRO A 200 10.78 11.41 -11.44
C PRO A 200 10.91 12.91 -11.12
N ILE A 201 10.77 13.24 -9.84
CA ILE A 201 11.08 14.59 -9.33
C ILE A 201 12.59 14.79 -9.42
N ARG A 202 13.02 15.94 -9.97
CA ARG A 202 14.43 16.21 -10.23
C ARG A 202 15.16 16.54 -8.94
N ALA A 203 16.47 16.23 -8.88
CA ALA A 203 17.29 16.53 -7.72
C ALA A 203 17.19 18.01 -7.27
N HIS A 204 17.26 18.96 -8.20
CA HIS A 204 17.14 20.39 -7.87
C HIS A 204 15.73 20.80 -7.41
N GLU A 205 14.68 20.12 -7.89
CA GLU A 205 13.29 20.36 -7.44
C GLU A 205 13.12 19.86 -6.01
N LEU A 206 13.74 18.72 -5.70
CA LEU A 206 13.80 18.17 -4.36
C LEU A 206 14.68 19.04 -3.43
N ASP A 207 15.82 19.54 -3.88
CA ASP A 207 16.66 20.45 -3.08
C ASP A 207 15.92 21.76 -2.77
N GLU A 208 15.20 22.31 -3.74
CA GLU A 208 14.28 23.46 -3.55
C GLU A 208 13.23 23.15 -2.46
N LEU A 209 12.62 21.96 -2.50
CA LEU A 209 11.69 21.52 -1.47
C LEU A 209 12.34 21.40 -0.08
N LYS A 210 13.53 20.80 -0.01
CA LYS A 210 14.28 20.65 1.25
C LYS A 210 14.64 21.99 1.85
N GLU A 211 15.06 22.96 1.03
CA GLU A 211 15.33 24.32 1.48
C GLU A 211 14.06 25.00 1.99
N LEU A 212 12.93 24.85 1.29
CA LEU A 212 11.63 25.37 1.74
C LEU A 212 11.17 24.77 3.07
N LEU A 213 11.53 23.51 3.35
CA LEU A 213 11.06 22.76 4.51
C LEU A 213 12.13 22.60 5.61
N CYS A 214 13.32 23.17 5.46
CA CYS A 214 14.44 22.95 6.40
C CYS A 214 14.17 23.42 7.84
N HIS A 215 13.20 24.31 8.02
CA HIS A 215 12.76 24.82 9.32
C HIS A 215 11.44 24.20 9.82
N VAL A 216 10.86 23.26 9.07
CA VAL A 216 9.59 22.62 9.42
C VAL A 216 9.85 21.51 10.44
N GLY A 217 9.44 21.76 11.68
CA GLY A 217 9.57 20.83 12.79
C GLY A 217 8.42 19.81 12.85
N ILE A 218 8.35 18.91 11.88
CA ILE A 218 7.44 17.74 11.97
C ILE A 218 8.10 16.68 12.84
N ASP A 219 7.42 16.27 13.89
CA ASP A 219 7.83 15.15 14.75
C ASP A 219 7.96 13.84 13.95
N ASP A 220 8.98 13.03 14.26
CA ASP A 220 9.27 11.79 13.55
C ASP A 220 8.08 10.80 13.59
N GLY A 221 7.29 10.78 14.67
CA GLY A 221 6.08 9.97 14.80
C GLY A 221 4.96 10.43 13.86
N ALA A 222 4.72 11.74 13.77
CA ALA A 222 3.78 12.31 12.81
C ALA A 222 4.22 12.07 11.36
N ALA A 223 5.49 12.32 11.04
CA ALA A 223 6.06 12.04 9.72
C ALA A 223 5.93 10.56 9.35
N GLN A 224 6.14 9.64 10.30
CA GLN A 224 5.96 8.21 10.09
C GLN A 224 4.50 7.85 9.80
N ALA A 225 3.54 8.41 10.55
CA ALA A 225 2.12 8.16 10.31
C ALA A 225 1.70 8.64 8.90
N TYR A 226 2.11 9.84 8.49
CA TYR A 226 1.82 10.37 7.15
C TYR A 226 2.51 9.58 6.04
N PHE A 227 3.72 9.11 6.29
CA PHE A 227 4.46 8.28 5.35
C PHE A 227 3.75 6.93 5.13
N GLN A 228 3.30 6.28 6.20
CA GLN A 228 2.54 5.02 6.12
C GLN A 228 1.16 5.21 5.44
N GLN A 229 0.51 6.36 5.64
CA GLN A 229 -0.72 6.68 4.90
C GLN A 229 -0.48 6.90 3.40
N THR A 230 0.71 7.39 3.04
CA THR A 230 1.11 7.66 1.65
C THR A 230 1.56 6.39 0.93
N VAL A 231 2.33 5.53 1.60
CA VAL A 231 2.87 4.28 1.04
C VAL A 231 2.63 3.15 2.05
N PRO A 232 1.42 2.55 2.04
CA PRO A 232 0.99 1.59 3.06
C PRO A 232 1.87 0.34 3.17
N ASP A 233 2.44 -0.11 2.05
CA ASP A 233 3.27 -1.31 1.98
C ASP A 233 4.76 -1.06 2.30
N SER A 234 5.14 0.18 2.62
CA SER A 234 6.54 0.48 2.92
C SER A 234 6.89 0.08 4.36
N ARG A 235 7.94 -0.75 4.50
CA ARG A 235 8.60 -0.94 5.80
C ARG A 235 9.04 0.42 6.33
N ARG A 236 9.08 0.55 7.66
CA ARG A 236 9.66 1.72 8.32
C ARG A 236 11.04 1.98 7.73
N LEU A 237 11.39 3.26 7.50
CA LEU A 237 12.72 3.62 7.01
C LEU A 237 13.73 3.36 8.15
N ASP A 238 14.13 2.10 8.31
CA ASP A 238 14.85 1.56 9.48
C ASP A 238 16.25 2.18 9.67
N ASN A 239 16.76 2.88 8.64
CA ASN A 239 18.10 3.48 8.64
C ASN A 239 18.11 5.00 8.90
N CYS A 240 16.98 5.61 9.25
CA CYS A 240 16.92 7.05 9.49
C CYS A 240 17.24 7.38 10.95
N THR A 241 18.30 8.16 11.16
CA THR A 241 18.69 8.66 12.48
C THR A 241 17.62 9.58 13.06
N ASN A 242 17.36 9.51 14.37
CA ASN A 242 16.45 10.39 15.09
C ASN A 242 16.63 11.86 14.70
N GLY A 243 15.54 12.53 14.32
CA GLY A 243 15.51 13.94 13.91
C GLY A 243 15.77 14.20 12.43
N LYS A 244 15.91 13.16 11.60
CA LYS A 244 15.99 13.29 10.12
C LYS A 244 14.95 12.45 9.38
N PHE A 245 13.97 11.87 10.09
CA PHE A 245 13.02 10.95 9.47
C PHE A 245 12.18 11.64 8.39
N PHE A 246 11.67 12.84 8.66
CA PHE A 246 10.93 13.62 7.67
C PHE A 246 11.74 13.85 6.38
N GLN A 247 13.02 14.18 6.52
CA GLN A 247 13.92 14.39 5.40
C GLN A 247 14.15 13.11 4.58
N CYS A 248 14.30 11.97 5.25
CA CYS A 248 14.36 10.67 4.59
C CYS A 248 13.07 10.34 3.80
N CYS A 249 11.90 10.67 4.35
CA CYS A 249 10.63 10.47 3.66
C CYS A 249 10.59 11.26 2.35
N LEU A 250 11.02 12.52 2.36
CA LEU A 250 11.09 13.34 1.14
C LEU A 250 11.99 12.70 0.09
N ASP A 251 13.18 12.25 0.50
CA ASP A 251 14.15 11.60 -0.40
C ASP A 251 13.60 10.30 -1.00
N PHE A 252 13.01 9.45 -0.17
CA PHE A 252 12.42 8.19 -0.61
C PHE A 252 11.24 8.39 -1.55
N LEU A 253 10.31 9.29 -1.20
CA LEU A 253 9.09 9.52 -1.98
C LEU A 253 9.37 10.25 -3.29
N ALA A 254 10.41 11.08 -3.36
CA ALA A 254 10.86 11.71 -4.60
C ALA A 254 11.41 10.70 -5.62
N GLN A 255 11.94 9.56 -5.13
CA GLN A 255 12.43 8.46 -5.97
C GLN A 255 11.32 7.49 -6.38
N LYS A 256 10.13 7.57 -5.76
CA LYS A 256 9.02 6.68 -6.10
C LYS A 256 8.43 7.05 -7.46
N GLN A 257 8.07 6.01 -8.20
CA GLN A 257 7.40 6.15 -9.49
C GLN A 257 6.06 6.85 -9.29
N HIS A 258 5.76 7.77 -10.20
CA HIS A 258 4.49 8.45 -10.27
C HIS A 258 3.60 7.78 -11.31
N THR A 259 2.35 7.48 -10.94
CA THR A 259 1.35 6.93 -11.85
C THR A 259 0.20 7.93 -11.96
N PRO A 260 0.20 8.80 -12.98
CA PRO A 260 -0.91 9.70 -13.25
C PRO A 260 -2.22 8.92 -13.50
N PRO A 261 -3.38 9.47 -13.09
CA PRO A 261 -3.53 10.72 -12.33
C PRO A 261 -3.29 10.54 -10.81
N ASP A 262 -3.19 9.30 -10.32
CA ASP A 262 -3.57 8.97 -8.94
C ASP A 262 -2.44 8.78 -7.93
N GLN A 263 -1.20 8.61 -8.37
CA GLN A 263 -0.09 8.28 -7.48
C GLN A 263 1.03 9.29 -7.66
N ALA A 264 0.96 10.39 -6.92
CA ALA A 264 2.06 11.30 -6.69
C ALA A 264 2.47 11.28 -5.21
N PRO A 265 3.19 10.23 -4.75
CA PRO A 265 3.37 9.96 -3.32
C PRO A 265 3.98 11.14 -2.56
N LEU A 266 4.97 11.82 -3.14
CA LEU A 266 5.55 13.01 -2.49
C LEU A 266 4.53 14.14 -2.32
N LEU A 267 3.69 14.41 -3.34
CA LEU A 267 2.66 15.44 -3.24
C LEU A 267 1.57 15.06 -2.24
N THR A 268 1.14 13.80 -2.22
CA THR A 268 0.20 13.26 -1.23
C THR A 268 0.74 13.40 0.20
N PHE A 269 2.00 13.02 0.42
CA PHE A 269 2.67 13.17 1.72
C PHE A 269 2.75 14.62 2.17
N LEU A 270 3.08 15.54 1.27
CA LEU A 270 3.12 16.97 1.58
C LEU A 270 1.74 17.56 1.90
N GLU A 271 0.67 17.04 1.28
CA GLU A 271 -0.70 17.45 1.63
C GLU A 271 -1.12 16.90 3.01
N TYR A 272 -0.73 15.66 3.38
CA TYR A 272 -0.93 15.16 4.75
C TYR A 272 -0.17 15.98 5.79
N CYS A 273 1.03 16.45 5.46
CA CYS A 273 1.86 17.26 6.36
C CYS A 273 1.39 18.73 6.48
N ARG A 274 0.40 19.16 5.69
CA ARG A 274 0.03 20.57 5.50
C ARG A 274 -0.25 21.32 6.81
N SER A 275 -0.90 20.68 7.78
CA SER A 275 -1.23 21.28 9.08
C SER A 275 0.00 21.61 9.93
N HIS A 276 1.14 20.98 9.66
CA HIS A 276 2.41 21.18 10.36
C HIS A 276 3.35 22.16 9.64
N ILE A 277 2.99 22.61 8.44
CA ILE A 277 3.81 23.51 7.65
C ILE A 277 3.46 24.96 8.04
N PRO A 278 4.44 25.77 8.49
CA PRO A 278 4.20 27.16 8.84
C PRO A 278 3.56 27.93 7.69
N GLN A 279 2.61 28.82 8.01
CA GLN A 279 1.86 29.59 7.01
C GLN A 279 2.78 30.42 6.08
N GLU A 280 3.94 30.85 6.59
CA GLU A 280 4.98 31.54 5.83
C GLU A 280 5.63 30.67 4.73
N CYS A 281 5.71 29.36 4.94
CA CYS A 281 6.19 28.39 3.95
C CYS A 281 5.08 27.95 3.00
N GLU A 282 3.82 27.92 3.46
CA GLU A 282 2.68 27.36 2.72
C GLU A 282 2.45 28.02 1.35
N SER A 283 2.67 29.33 1.24
CA SER A 283 2.53 30.05 -0.04
C SER A 283 3.59 29.60 -1.07
N LYS A 284 4.85 29.47 -0.64
CA LYS A 284 5.96 29.00 -1.49
C LYS A 284 5.82 27.52 -1.81
N LEU A 285 5.44 26.71 -0.82
CA LEU A 285 5.19 25.29 -1.00
C LEU A 285 4.01 25.04 -1.94
N SER A 286 2.95 25.84 -1.89
CA SER A 286 1.81 25.72 -2.81
C SER A 286 2.22 26.00 -4.25
N LEU A 287 3.05 27.02 -4.49
CA LEU A 287 3.63 27.29 -5.81
C LEU A 287 4.52 26.14 -6.28
N TRP A 288 5.36 25.60 -5.39
CA TRP A 288 6.19 24.44 -5.68
C TRP A 288 5.35 23.20 -6.02
N LYS A 289 4.34 22.87 -5.20
CA LYS A 289 3.41 21.76 -5.45
C LYS A 289 2.75 21.90 -6.82
N GLN A 290 2.25 23.10 -7.16
CA GLN A 290 1.62 23.35 -8.46
C GLN A 290 2.59 23.17 -9.64
N LYS A 291 3.83 23.67 -9.50
CA LYS A 291 4.91 23.48 -10.48
C LYS A 291 5.19 22.00 -10.70
N ILE A 292 5.34 21.23 -9.63
CA ILE A 292 5.62 19.78 -9.71
C ILE A 292 4.41 19.00 -10.22
N ALA A 293 3.20 19.32 -9.79
CA ALA A 293 2.00 18.69 -10.30
C ALA A 293 1.83 18.89 -11.80
N THR A 294 2.12 20.10 -12.30
CA THR A 294 2.14 20.40 -13.73
C THR A 294 3.24 19.61 -14.46
N HIS A 295 4.43 19.48 -13.86
CA HIS A 295 5.53 18.69 -14.40
C HIS A 295 5.19 17.19 -14.48
N LEU A 296 4.52 16.66 -13.45
CA LEU A 296 4.13 15.25 -13.35
C LEU A 296 2.81 14.93 -14.07
N GLY A 297 2.05 15.93 -14.51
CA GLY A 297 0.74 15.74 -15.14
C GLY A 297 -0.34 15.23 -14.18
N VAL A 298 -0.31 15.66 -12.91
CA VAL A 298 -1.27 15.26 -11.87
C VAL A 298 -2.13 16.43 -11.40
N ASP A 299 -3.35 16.14 -10.96
CA ASP A 299 -4.28 17.15 -10.41
C ASP A 299 -4.17 17.20 -8.87
N LEU A 300 -3.69 18.34 -8.36
CA LEU A 300 -3.59 18.56 -6.90
C LEU A 300 -4.94 18.63 -6.21
N GLU A 301 -5.98 19.14 -6.86
CA GLU A 301 -7.30 19.24 -6.25
C GLU A 301 -7.91 17.85 -6.09
N GLU A 302 -7.63 16.92 -7.00
CA GLU A 302 -8.02 15.52 -6.87
C GLU A 302 -7.31 14.85 -5.68
N ILE A 303 -6.00 15.06 -5.52
CA ILE A 303 -5.23 14.57 -4.37
C ILE A 303 -5.82 15.11 -3.07
N ARG A 304 -6.12 16.42 -3.01
CA ARG A 304 -6.74 17.06 -1.84
C ARG A 304 -8.12 16.51 -1.54
N ALA A 305 -8.97 16.33 -2.56
CA ALA A 305 -10.30 15.79 -2.38
C ALA A 305 -10.26 14.37 -1.81
N LYS A 306 -9.31 13.53 -2.25
CA LYS A 306 -9.11 12.17 -1.71
C LYS A 306 -8.65 12.19 -0.26
N ILE A 307 -7.69 13.05 0.08
CA ILE A 307 -7.23 13.23 1.47
C ILE A 307 -8.37 13.73 2.34
N GLN A 308 -9.12 14.75 1.90
CA GLN A 308 -10.29 15.25 2.63
C GLN A 308 -11.37 14.18 2.77
N GLN A 309 -11.61 13.36 1.76
CA GLN A 309 -12.56 12.26 1.85
C GLN A 309 -12.10 11.20 2.86
N ALA A 310 -10.80 10.90 2.91
CA ALA A 310 -10.21 10.00 3.90
C ALA A 310 -10.26 10.60 5.31
N GLU A 311 -9.95 11.89 5.46
CA GLU A 311 -10.01 12.63 6.72
C GLU A 311 -11.45 12.77 7.23
N VAL A 312 -12.42 13.11 6.37
CA VAL A 312 -13.85 13.19 6.72
C VAL A 312 -14.37 11.81 7.12
N SER A 313 -13.97 10.76 6.41
CA SER A 313 -14.29 9.37 6.79
C SER A 313 -13.65 8.97 8.13
N SER A 314 -12.57 9.63 8.55
CA SER A 314 -11.93 9.43 9.86
C SER A 314 -12.41 10.40 10.97
N ALA A 315 -13.00 11.54 10.59
CA ALA A 315 -13.39 12.65 11.49
C ALA A 315 -14.87 12.62 11.88
N THR A 316 -15.75 11.97 11.12
CA THR A 316 -17.02 11.52 11.67
C THR A 316 -16.75 10.29 12.52
N VAL A 317 -16.42 10.53 13.79
CA VAL A 317 -16.26 9.45 14.75
C VAL A 317 -17.65 8.83 14.94
N ASP A 318 -17.87 7.68 14.30
CA ASP A 318 -19.17 7.01 14.34
C ASP A 318 -19.61 6.81 15.79
N PRO A 319 -20.88 7.07 16.12
CA PRO A 319 -21.38 6.84 17.47
C PRO A 319 -21.16 5.37 17.86
N VAL A 320 -20.73 5.11 19.09
CA VAL A 320 -20.44 3.76 19.55
C VAL A 320 -21.50 3.30 20.54
N VAL A 321 -22.10 2.15 20.29
CA VAL A 321 -22.88 1.42 21.29
C VAL A 321 -22.00 0.32 21.85
N LEU A 322 -21.69 0.41 23.13
CA LEU A 322 -20.93 -0.60 23.86
C LEU A 322 -21.89 -1.47 24.66
N LEU A 323 -21.80 -2.79 24.48
CA LEU A 323 -22.51 -3.78 25.27
C LEU A 323 -21.49 -4.65 26.00
N LYS A 324 -21.64 -4.75 27.31
CA LYS A 324 -20.93 -5.72 28.13
C LYS A 324 -21.90 -6.82 28.52
N ILE A 325 -21.55 -8.05 28.17
CA ILE A 325 -22.19 -9.26 28.65
C ILE A 325 -21.20 -9.89 29.61
N GLU A 326 -21.62 -10.15 30.84
CA GLU A 326 -20.75 -10.74 31.86
C GLU A 326 -21.44 -11.95 32.49
N PRO A 327 -20.69 -13.00 32.85
CA PRO A 327 -21.25 -14.16 33.53
C PRO A 327 -21.69 -13.79 34.96
N ASP A 328 -22.86 -14.29 35.36
CA ASP A 328 -23.35 -14.15 36.74
C ASP A 328 -22.59 -15.13 37.65
N ARG A 329 -21.60 -14.60 38.38
CA ARG A 329 -20.73 -15.39 39.28
C ARG A 329 -21.50 -16.05 40.45
N LEU A 330 -22.74 -15.64 40.74
CA LEU A 330 -23.48 -16.08 41.93
C LEU A 330 -24.49 -17.20 41.66
N ILE A 331 -25.07 -17.28 40.44
CA ILE A 331 -26.33 -18.00 40.25
C ILE A 331 -26.24 -19.25 39.34
N LYS A 332 -25.34 -19.32 38.33
CA LYS A 332 -25.02 -20.50 37.47
C LYS A 332 -24.14 -20.14 36.26
N GLU A 333 -23.36 -21.10 35.74
CA GLU A 333 -22.49 -21.00 34.54
C GLU A 333 -23.18 -20.58 33.22
N ASP A 334 -24.52 -20.59 33.14
CA ASP A 334 -25.28 -20.26 31.92
C ASP A 334 -26.16 -19.00 32.07
N GLN A 335 -25.84 -18.13 33.04
CA GLN A 335 -26.57 -16.90 33.32
C GLN A 335 -25.68 -15.68 33.12
N PHE A 336 -26.23 -14.64 32.49
CA PHE A 336 -25.47 -13.46 32.07
C PHE A 336 -26.22 -12.17 32.42
N SER A 337 -25.50 -11.19 32.97
CA SER A 337 -25.98 -9.80 33.06
C SER A 337 -25.52 -9.01 31.84
N ILE A 338 -26.30 -7.98 31.50
CA ILE A 338 -26.04 -7.09 30.36
C ILE A 338 -25.96 -5.66 30.87
N THR A 339 -24.92 -4.95 30.47
CA THR A 339 -24.79 -3.50 30.65
C THR A 339 -24.55 -2.86 29.29
N ALA A 340 -25.15 -1.70 29.02
CA ALA A 340 -24.97 -1.00 27.75
C ALA A 340 -24.73 0.48 27.94
N TRP A 341 -23.84 1.04 27.10
CA TRP A 341 -23.49 2.45 27.06
C TRP A 341 -23.50 2.97 25.62
N PHE A 342 -23.64 4.29 25.50
CA PHE A 342 -23.62 5.03 24.25
C PHE A 342 -22.58 6.14 24.27
N TYR A 343 -21.76 6.21 23.22
CA TYR A 343 -20.79 7.27 22.99
C TYR A 343 -21.20 8.04 21.73
N PRO A 344 -21.84 9.22 21.87
CA PRO A 344 -22.40 9.96 20.73
C PRO A 344 -21.34 10.42 19.73
N ASN A 345 -20.14 10.74 20.22
CA ASN A 345 -19.04 11.27 19.42
C ASN A 345 -17.96 10.22 19.15
N GLY A 346 -18.21 8.94 19.48
CA GLY A 346 -17.30 7.78 19.43
C GLY A 346 -15.89 7.91 20.03
N GLU A 347 -15.48 9.09 20.50
CA GLU A 347 -14.27 9.34 21.25
C GLU A 347 -14.44 8.83 22.69
N ARG A 348 -13.47 8.04 23.14
CA ARG A 348 -13.44 7.44 24.47
C ARG A 348 -12.37 8.10 25.33
N ARG A 349 -12.39 9.43 25.38
CA ARG A 349 -11.39 10.20 26.13
C ARG A 349 -11.69 10.22 27.63
N SER A 350 -12.95 10.03 28.01
CA SER A 350 -13.35 9.99 29.41
C SER A 350 -14.56 9.09 29.66
N LEU A 351 -14.53 8.45 30.82
CA LEU A 351 -15.67 7.81 31.50
C LEU A 351 -16.93 8.70 31.52
N LYS A 352 -16.75 10.03 31.52
CA LYS A 352 -17.82 11.04 31.53
C LYS A 352 -18.58 11.15 30.20
N ASP A 353 -18.01 10.62 29.11
CA ASP A 353 -18.58 10.76 27.76
C ASP A 353 -19.58 9.64 27.43
N ALA A 354 -19.62 8.58 28.27
CA ALA A 354 -20.52 7.44 28.12
C ALA A 354 -21.90 7.75 28.73
N VAL A 355 -22.96 7.59 27.93
CA VAL A 355 -24.35 7.66 28.40
C VAL A 355 -24.83 6.24 28.69
N PRO A 356 -25.22 5.89 29.94
CA PRO A 356 -25.77 4.58 30.23
C PRO A 356 -27.10 4.40 29.48
N LEU A 357 -27.22 3.30 28.75
CA LEU A 357 -28.44 2.92 28.03
C LEU A 357 -29.25 1.87 28.77
N TYR A 358 -28.55 0.98 29.48
CA TYR A 358 -29.16 -0.14 30.19
C TYR A 358 -28.22 -0.60 31.32
N HIS A 359 -28.75 -0.74 32.53
CA HIS A 359 -28.01 -1.24 33.68
C HIS A 359 -28.65 -2.54 34.23
N PRO A 360 -27.88 -3.48 34.81
CA PRO A 360 -28.43 -4.67 35.47
C PRO A 360 -29.49 -4.36 36.55
N GLY A 361 -29.43 -3.17 37.14
CA GLY A 361 -30.44 -2.69 38.09
C GLY A 361 -31.84 -2.50 37.48
N ASP A 362 -31.92 -2.28 36.16
CA ASP A 362 -33.18 -2.12 35.42
C ASP A 362 -33.89 -3.48 35.20
N ASN A 363 -33.14 -4.57 35.28
CA ASN A 363 -33.67 -5.93 35.24
C ASN A 363 -32.82 -6.86 36.11
N PRO A 364 -33.18 -7.04 37.38
CA PRO A 364 -32.33 -7.72 38.37
C PRO A 364 -32.19 -9.24 38.13
N ARG A 365 -32.82 -9.79 37.08
CA ARG A 365 -32.72 -11.21 36.75
C ARG A 365 -31.76 -11.40 35.59
N PRO A 366 -30.69 -12.20 35.76
CA PRO A 366 -29.77 -12.52 34.69
C PRO A 366 -30.48 -13.29 33.57
N PHE A 367 -29.95 -13.16 32.35
CA PHE A 367 -30.45 -13.83 31.16
C PHE A 367 -29.77 -15.20 31.04
N SER A 368 -30.57 -16.26 30.90
CA SER A 368 -30.04 -17.54 30.41
C SER A 368 -29.55 -17.39 28.96
N LYS A 369 -28.53 -18.14 28.52
CA LYS A 369 -28.04 -18.12 27.11
C LYS A 369 -29.16 -18.22 26.08
N ARG A 370 -30.15 -19.10 26.29
CA ARG A 370 -31.34 -19.25 25.41
C ARG A 370 -32.22 -18.00 25.28
N LYS A 371 -32.22 -17.13 26.28
CA LYS A 371 -33.01 -15.89 26.32
C LYS A 371 -32.18 -14.65 25.98
N LEU A 372 -30.86 -14.79 25.91
CA LEU A 372 -29.92 -13.70 25.71
C LEU A 372 -30.21 -12.96 24.40
N GLU A 373 -30.43 -13.68 23.30
CA GLU A 373 -30.74 -13.05 22.00
C GLU A 373 -32.01 -12.20 22.05
N THR A 374 -33.05 -12.67 22.74
CA THR A 374 -34.31 -11.92 22.88
C THR A 374 -34.12 -10.66 23.73
N GLY A 375 -33.36 -10.77 24.83
CA GLY A 375 -33.02 -9.63 25.69
C GLY A 375 -32.20 -8.58 24.95
N LEU A 376 -31.12 -9.01 24.28
CA LEU A 376 -30.23 -8.13 23.52
C LEU A 376 -30.94 -7.47 22.35
N ARG A 377 -31.86 -8.16 21.66
CA ARG A 377 -32.62 -7.57 20.56
C ARG A 377 -33.38 -6.31 21.01
N GLY A 378 -34.00 -6.35 22.20
CA GLY A 378 -34.70 -5.19 22.76
C GLY A 378 -33.75 -4.03 23.07
N ILE A 379 -32.66 -4.32 23.77
CA ILE A 379 -31.64 -3.34 24.17
C ILE A 379 -31.00 -2.69 22.94
N LEU A 380 -30.53 -3.50 21.99
CA LEU A 380 -29.88 -3.01 20.77
C LEU A 380 -30.84 -2.23 19.88
N HIS A 381 -32.09 -2.67 19.73
CA HIS A 381 -33.08 -1.95 18.92
C HIS A 381 -33.35 -0.54 19.48
N GLN A 382 -33.35 -0.39 20.81
CA GLN A 382 -33.45 0.91 21.45
C GLN A 382 -32.16 1.73 21.29
N ALA A 383 -31.00 1.09 21.50
CA ALA A 383 -29.69 1.72 21.47
C ALA A 383 -29.33 2.33 20.10
N VAL A 384 -29.65 1.62 19.01
CA VAL A 384 -29.31 2.05 17.65
C VAL A 384 -30.38 2.94 17.01
N ARG A 385 -31.50 3.18 17.70
CA ARG A 385 -32.65 3.89 17.14
C ARG A 385 -32.27 5.32 16.78
N GLY A 386 -32.42 5.67 15.50
CA GLY A 386 -32.14 7.03 15.01
C GLY A 386 -30.66 7.28 14.70
N LEU A 387 -29.79 6.28 14.86
CA LEU A 387 -28.39 6.35 14.44
C LEU A 387 -28.24 5.82 13.02
N SER A 388 -27.50 6.53 12.18
CA SER A 388 -27.28 6.13 10.78
C SER A 388 -26.35 4.93 10.65
N THR A 389 -25.21 4.97 11.35
CA THR A 389 -24.09 4.03 11.19
C THR A 389 -23.30 3.81 12.50
N PRO A 390 -23.95 3.46 13.63
CA PRO A 390 -23.22 3.23 14.86
C PRO A 390 -22.27 2.03 14.75
N ARG A 391 -21.11 2.16 15.39
CA ARG A 391 -20.24 1.03 15.70
C ARG A 391 -20.81 0.25 16.89
N LEU A 392 -20.88 -1.07 16.76
CA LEU A 392 -21.30 -1.94 17.86
C LEU A 392 -20.07 -2.61 18.45
N GLU A 393 -19.76 -2.29 19.70
CA GLU A 393 -18.74 -3.00 20.46
C GLU A 393 -19.41 -3.92 21.48
N ILE A 394 -19.06 -5.20 21.44
CA ILE A 394 -19.65 -6.24 22.28
C ILE A 394 -18.53 -6.92 23.05
N ILE A 395 -18.46 -6.69 24.35
CA ILE A 395 -17.61 -7.43 25.27
C ILE A 395 -18.38 -8.69 25.68
N LEU A 396 -17.80 -9.85 25.43
CA LEU A 396 -18.44 -11.14 25.67
C LEU A 396 -17.46 -12.18 26.24
N PRO A 397 -17.94 -13.06 27.15
CA PRO A 397 -17.14 -14.15 27.70
C PRO A 397 -16.96 -15.29 26.69
N ILE A 398 -15.91 -16.09 26.85
CA ILE A 398 -15.63 -17.28 26.02
C ILE A 398 -16.84 -18.24 25.97
N ALA A 399 -17.64 -18.30 27.05
CA ALA A 399 -18.88 -19.07 27.13
C ALA A 399 -19.91 -18.76 26.01
N LEU A 400 -19.77 -17.60 25.35
CA LEU A 400 -20.63 -17.12 24.28
C LEU A 400 -19.92 -17.00 22.93
N PHE A 401 -18.72 -17.56 22.75
CA PHE A 401 -18.02 -17.52 21.45
C PHE A 401 -18.70 -18.41 20.39
N ASP A 402 -19.57 -19.34 20.80
CA ASP A 402 -20.45 -20.13 19.93
C ASP A 402 -21.77 -19.41 19.55
N TRP A 403 -21.96 -18.17 20.01
CA TRP A 403 -23.14 -17.37 19.71
C TRP A 403 -22.83 -16.27 18.69
N ASN A 404 -23.71 -16.15 17.66
CA ASN A 404 -23.57 -15.14 16.61
C ASN A 404 -24.45 -13.89 16.88
N PRO A 405 -23.93 -12.80 17.48
CA PRO A 405 -24.65 -11.52 17.59
C PRO A 405 -25.09 -10.96 16.23
N GLY A 406 -24.35 -11.26 15.17
CA GLY A 406 -24.67 -10.85 13.80
C GLY A 406 -25.99 -11.41 13.30
N SER A 407 -26.48 -12.52 13.85
CA SER A 407 -27.74 -13.17 13.46
C SER A 407 -29.01 -12.44 13.91
N ILE A 408 -28.91 -11.53 14.90
CA ILE A 408 -30.05 -10.76 15.43
C ILE A 408 -30.72 -9.99 14.29
N GLN A 409 -32.02 -10.20 14.10
CA GLN A 409 -32.77 -9.56 13.02
C GLN A 409 -33.46 -8.27 13.46
N PHE A 410 -33.27 -7.20 12.68
CA PHE A 410 -34.00 -5.93 12.81
C PHE A 410 -34.90 -5.65 11.62
N GLU A 411 -36.06 -5.07 11.91
CA GLU A 411 -36.95 -4.55 10.88
C GLU A 411 -36.46 -3.17 10.44
N VAL A 412 -35.87 -3.10 9.25
CA VAL A 412 -35.30 -1.84 8.69
C VAL A 412 -36.38 -1.05 7.95
N ARG A 413 -37.35 -1.77 7.37
CA ARG A 413 -38.56 -1.25 6.71
C ARG A 413 -39.68 -2.23 6.96
N ARG A 414 -40.93 -1.78 6.83
CA ARG A 414 -42.12 -2.62 7.05
C ARG A 414 -42.01 -3.96 6.31
N GLY A 415 -41.93 -5.06 7.06
CA GLY A 415 -41.80 -6.43 6.55
C GLY A 415 -40.40 -6.86 6.09
N MET A 416 -39.41 -5.97 6.14
CA MET A 416 -38.04 -6.23 5.70
C MET A 416 -37.11 -6.35 6.90
N LYS A 417 -36.67 -7.58 7.16
CA LYS A 417 -35.70 -7.88 8.21
C LYS A 417 -34.28 -8.00 7.65
N ARG A 418 -33.31 -7.50 8.41
CA ARG A 418 -31.88 -7.63 8.13
C ARG A 418 -31.15 -8.02 9.41
N SER A 419 -30.11 -8.83 9.23
CA SER A 419 -29.26 -9.28 10.32
C SER A 419 -28.34 -8.14 10.78
N LEU A 420 -28.06 -8.07 12.07
CA LEU A 420 -27.24 -7.03 12.71
C LEU A 420 -25.88 -6.92 12.04
N GLY A 421 -25.25 -8.07 11.76
CA GLY A 421 -23.93 -8.15 11.12
C GLY A 421 -23.88 -7.67 9.67
N ARG A 422 -25.04 -7.42 9.05
CA ARG A 422 -25.17 -6.80 7.72
C ARG A 422 -25.59 -5.33 7.78
N LEU A 423 -25.95 -4.84 8.96
CA LEU A 423 -26.35 -3.45 9.17
C LEU A 423 -25.20 -2.61 9.71
N TYR A 424 -24.49 -3.13 10.72
CA TYR A 424 -23.51 -2.37 11.48
C TYR A 424 -22.19 -3.13 11.61
N PRO A 425 -21.04 -2.43 11.72
CA PRO A 425 -19.78 -3.08 12.02
C PRO A 425 -19.81 -3.55 13.49
N ILE A 426 -19.40 -4.80 13.72
CA ILE A 426 -19.42 -5.45 15.03
C ILE A 426 -17.98 -5.72 15.45
N TYR A 427 -17.64 -5.25 16.64
CA TYR A 427 -16.33 -5.41 17.28
C TYR A 427 -16.53 -6.28 18.50
N ILE A 428 -15.95 -7.47 18.49
CA ILE A 428 -16.04 -8.38 19.63
C ILE A 428 -14.79 -8.25 20.47
N ARG A 429 -14.97 -8.19 21.77
CA ARG A 429 -13.89 -8.13 22.76
C ARG A 429 -14.09 -9.19 23.81
N SER A 430 -13.01 -9.74 24.33
CA SER A 430 -13.08 -10.77 25.36
C SER A 430 -13.35 -10.14 26.71
N TRP A 431 -14.42 -10.58 27.38
CA TRP A 431 -14.66 -10.24 28.77
C TRP A 431 -13.55 -10.82 29.66
N ASP A 432 -13.20 -12.09 29.44
CA ASP A 432 -12.23 -12.85 30.24
C ASP A 432 -10.88 -12.14 30.26
N ARG A 433 -10.47 -11.57 29.14
CA ARG A 433 -9.23 -10.83 29.05
C ARG A 433 -9.28 -9.46 29.73
N ILE A 434 -10.39 -8.74 29.63
CA ILE A 434 -10.53 -7.39 30.20
C ILE A 434 -10.71 -7.46 31.72
N TYR A 435 -11.43 -8.46 32.23
CA TYR A 435 -11.85 -8.55 33.62
C TYR A 435 -11.32 -9.81 34.35
N SER A 436 -10.32 -10.51 33.80
CA SER A 436 -9.65 -11.57 34.56
C SER A 436 -8.98 -10.98 35.79
N ASP A 437 -9.10 -11.67 36.92
CA ASP A 437 -8.59 -11.25 38.23
C ASP A 437 -7.04 -11.25 38.32
N ASN A 438 -6.31 -11.54 37.23
CA ASN A 438 -4.86 -11.81 37.22
C ASN A 438 -3.94 -10.59 36.97
N ASP A 439 -4.40 -9.34 37.10
CA ASP A 439 -3.61 -8.11 36.79
C ASP A 439 -3.00 -8.05 35.37
N ASP A 440 -3.34 -9.00 34.51
CA ASP A 440 -2.69 -9.21 33.22
C ASP A 440 -3.06 -8.14 32.21
N TYR A 441 -4.18 -7.42 32.36
CA TYR A 441 -4.64 -6.48 31.33
C TYR A 441 -3.72 -5.28 31.13
N ASP A 442 -3.14 -4.71 32.20
CA ASP A 442 -2.20 -3.59 32.07
C ASP A 442 -0.83 -4.06 31.53
N TYR A 443 -0.39 -5.27 31.91
CA TYR A 443 0.82 -5.89 31.37
C TYR A 443 0.66 -6.22 29.88
N ALA A 444 -0.45 -6.87 29.56
CA ALA A 444 -0.93 -7.15 28.23
C ALA A 444 -1.01 -5.89 27.38
N GLN A 445 -1.67 -4.83 27.85
CA GLN A 445 -1.79 -3.57 27.12
C GLN A 445 -0.42 -3.02 26.71
N ASN A 446 0.55 -3.01 27.62
CA ASN A 446 1.88 -2.50 27.34
C ASN A 446 2.66 -3.36 26.33
N ASN A 447 2.57 -4.68 26.42
CA ASN A 447 3.21 -5.58 25.47
C ASN A 447 2.49 -5.62 24.12
N TRP A 448 1.15 -5.62 24.11
CA TRP A 448 0.31 -5.73 22.92
C TRP A 448 0.40 -4.47 22.07
N LEU A 449 0.21 -3.30 22.68
CA LEU A 449 0.36 -2.02 21.97
C LEU A 449 1.73 -1.94 21.33
N LYS A 450 2.79 -2.32 22.03
CA LYS A 450 4.17 -2.18 21.55
C LYS A 450 4.62 -3.25 20.56
N LYS A 451 4.02 -4.45 20.55
CA LYS A 451 4.54 -5.58 19.75
C LYS A 451 3.58 -6.11 18.69
N ARG A 452 2.27 -6.08 18.94
CA ARG A 452 1.28 -6.77 18.10
C ARG A 452 0.22 -5.87 17.50
N TRP A 453 -0.01 -4.70 18.09
CA TRP A 453 -0.97 -3.69 17.61
C TRP A 453 -0.34 -2.58 16.75
N ILE A 454 0.98 -2.40 16.77
CA ILE A 454 1.68 -1.31 16.06
C ILE A 454 1.65 -1.45 14.53
N ASP A 455 1.50 -2.67 14.00
CA ASP A 455 1.54 -2.89 12.58
C ASP A 455 0.15 -2.87 11.96
N ILE A 456 0.00 -1.93 11.04
CA ILE A 456 -1.23 -1.62 10.33
C ILE A 456 -1.61 -2.73 9.33
N PHE A 457 -0.64 -3.51 8.87
CA PHE A 457 -0.81 -4.61 7.92
C PHE A 457 -0.26 -5.92 8.47
N VAL A 458 -0.99 -7.01 8.20
CA VAL A 458 -0.62 -8.36 8.61
C VAL A 458 0.00 -9.08 7.41
N GLN A 459 1.13 -9.76 7.63
CA GLN A 459 1.80 -10.57 6.62
C GLN A 459 1.41 -12.04 6.81
N LYS A 460 1.68 -12.87 5.82
CA LYS A 460 1.26 -14.28 5.84
C LYS A 460 1.85 -15.04 7.04
N GLU A 461 3.10 -14.76 7.38
CA GLU A 461 3.82 -15.31 8.53
C GLU A 461 3.24 -14.91 9.91
N HIS A 462 2.37 -13.89 9.95
CA HIS A 462 1.68 -13.47 11.16
C HIS A 462 0.34 -14.19 11.37
N LEU A 463 -0.08 -15.02 10.41
CA LEU A 463 -1.32 -15.79 10.46
C LEU A 463 -1.03 -17.19 10.99
N HIS A 464 -1.77 -17.58 12.02
CA HIS A 464 -1.81 -18.97 12.48
C HIS A 464 -3.22 -19.51 12.25
N CYS A 465 -3.36 -20.64 11.56
CA CYS A 465 -4.66 -21.19 11.19
C CYS A 465 -4.82 -22.63 11.67
N LEU A 466 -5.97 -22.91 12.29
CA LEU A 466 -6.43 -24.23 12.65
C LEU A 466 -7.53 -24.66 11.65
N LEU A 467 -7.20 -25.65 10.81
CA LEU A 467 -8.07 -26.19 9.75
C LEU A 467 -8.68 -27.54 10.16
N ASN A 468 -9.81 -27.87 9.51
CA ASN A 468 -10.73 -28.96 9.86
C ASN A 468 -10.09 -30.36 10.00
N ASP A 469 -9.00 -30.64 9.27
CA ASP A 469 -8.37 -31.97 9.24
C ASP A 469 -7.51 -32.26 10.49
N GLN A 470 -7.36 -31.28 11.39
CA GLN A 470 -6.73 -31.42 12.72
C GLN A 470 -7.75 -31.37 13.87
N GLY A 471 -9.05 -31.37 13.57
CA GLY A 471 -10.15 -31.02 14.49
C GLY A 471 -10.47 -32.01 15.62
N ASP A 472 -9.51 -32.82 16.06
CA ASP A 472 -9.63 -33.50 17.34
C ASP A 472 -9.08 -32.59 18.44
N TYR A 473 -9.95 -31.71 18.94
CA TYR A 473 -9.63 -30.80 20.05
C TYR A 473 -9.16 -31.57 21.30
N GLU A 474 -9.50 -32.86 21.44
CA GLU A 474 -9.02 -33.69 22.55
C GLU A 474 -7.52 -33.98 22.45
N THR A 475 -6.94 -33.86 21.25
CA THR A 475 -5.51 -34.12 20.98
C THR A 475 -4.69 -32.85 20.79
N LEU A 476 -5.32 -31.68 20.84
CA LEU A 476 -4.64 -30.41 20.66
C LEU A 476 -3.77 -30.11 21.89
N ASP A 477 -2.45 -30.06 21.67
CA ASP A 477 -1.51 -29.65 22.71
C ASP A 477 -1.53 -28.12 22.84
N TYR A 478 -2.18 -27.64 23.90
CA TYR A 478 -2.34 -26.22 24.17
C TYR A 478 -1.03 -25.52 24.55
N GLU A 479 -0.04 -26.23 25.10
CA GLU A 479 1.29 -25.65 25.39
C GLU A 479 2.03 -25.38 24.06
N ILE A 480 2.01 -26.36 23.14
CA ILE A 480 2.58 -26.18 21.80
C ILE A 480 1.85 -25.07 21.03
N LEU A 481 0.52 -25.01 21.14
CA LEU A 481 -0.26 -23.94 20.52
C LEU A 481 0.16 -22.57 21.09
N PHE A 482 0.29 -22.44 22.41
CA PHE A 482 0.74 -21.20 23.05
C PHE A 482 2.10 -20.76 22.52
N ASP A 483 3.08 -21.66 22.49
CA ASP A 483 4.44 -21.35 22.04
C ASP A 483 4.48 -20.89 20.58
N ASN A 484 3.70 -21.55 19.71
CA ASN A 484 3.59 -21.17 18.30
C ASN A 484 2.95 -19.78 18.13
N LEU A 485 1.99 -19.45 18.99
CA LEU A 485 1.26 -18.19 18.95
C LEU A 485 2.06 -17.03 19.56
N ASP A 486 2.89 -17.28 20.56
CA ASP A 486 3.60 -16.22 21.28
C ASP A 486 4.73 -15.57 20.45
N LEU A 487 5.37 -16.35 19.58
CA LEU A 487 6.56 -15.94 18.84
C LEU A 487 6.28 -14.90 17.76
N THR A 488 5.36 -15.19 16.83
CA THR A 488 5.17 -14.36 15.62
C THR A 488 3.71 -14.11 15.25
N ALA A 489 2.77 -14.83 15.84
CA ALA A 489 1.37 -14.75 15.43
C ALA A 489 0.70 -13.46 15.92
N ARG A 490 -0.09 -12.86 15.03
CA ARG A 490 -0.92 -11.67 15.30
C ARG A 490 -2.39 -11.92 15.08
N VAL A 491 -2.70 -12.86 14.20
CA VAL A 491 -4.07 -13.29 13.91
C VAL A 491 -4.14 -14.80 14.06
N PHE A 492 -5.14 -15.26 14.81
CA PHE A 492 -5.52 -16.67 14.85
C PHE A 492 -6.79 -16.91 14.03
N LEU A 493 -6.80 -17.94 13.20
CA LEU A 493 -7.92 -18.32 12.34
C LEU A 493 -8.41 -19.73 12.74
N ALA A 494 -9.55 -19.82 13.41
CA ALA A 494 -10.23 -21.07 13.73
C ALA A 494 -11.36 -21.35 12.72
N LEU A 495 -11.02 -21.92 11.58
CA LEU A 495 -11.97 -22.15 10.46
C LEU A 495 -12.55 -23.56 10.49
N CYS A 496 -12.88 -24.05 11.68
CA CYS A 496 -13.44 -25.36 11.97
C CYS A 496 -14.69 -25.22 12.85
N ALA A 497 -15.47 -26.31 13.00
CA ALA A 497 -16.59 -26.32 13.94
C ALA A 497 -16.07 -26.15 15.36
N LEU A 498 -16.51 -25.12 16.08
CA LEU A 498 -16.10 -24.93 17.48
C LEU A 498 -16.47 -26.15 18.35
N PRO A 499 -15.68 -26.45 19.39
CA PRO A 499 -16.06 -27.46 20.38
C PRO A 499 -17.44 -27.14 20.96
N ALA A 500 -18.32 -28.15 20.99
CA ALA A 500 -19.62 -28.04 21.63
C ALA A 500 -19.47 -27.95 23.16
N ASP A 501 -18.44 -28.59 23.69
CA ASP A 501 -18.07 -28.57 25.09
C ASP A 501 -17.41 -27.24 25.50
N TYR A 502 -17.76 -26.77 26.69
CA TYR A 502 -17.26 -25.49 27.21
C TYR A 502 -15.77 -25.56 27.55
N GLU A 503 -15.32 -26.64 28.18
CA GLU A 503 -13.93 -26.77 28.67
C GLU A 503 -12.94 -26.71 27.50
N HIS A 504 -13.20 -27.41 26.41
CA HIS A 504 -12.34 -27.37 25.22
C HIS A 504 -12.32 -26.01 24.53
N ARG A 505 -13.46 -25.32 24.52
CA ARG A 505 -13.57 -23.96 23.95
C ARG A 505 -12.85 -22.94 24.82
N GLU A 506 -12.97 -23.07 26.14
CA GLU A 506 -12.24 -22.29 27.13
C GLU A 506 -10.74 -22.53 27.02
N ALA A 507 -10.29 -23.78 26.92
CA ALA A 507 -8.88 -24.11 26.73
C ALA A 507 -8.33 -23.50 25.42
N LEU A 508 -9.04 -23.64 24.30
CA LEU A 508 -8.62 -23.09 23.01
C LEU A 508 -8.51 -21.56 23.05
N PHE A 509 -9.62 -20.87 23.32
CA PHE A 509 -9.62 -19.41 23.28
C PHE A 509 -8.86 -18.81 24.45
N GLY A 510 -8.87 -19.44 25.62
CA GLY A 510 -8.03 -19.08 26.76
C GLY A 510 -6.55 -19.11 26.41
N THR A 511 -6.09 -20.15 25.72
CA THR A 511 -4.70 -20.25 25.23
C THR A 511 -4.36 -19.13 24.24
N VAL A 512 -5.22 -18.89 23.25
CA VAL A 512 -5.02 -17.83 22.25
C VAL A 512 -5.03 -16.44 22.90
N LEU A 513 -5.90 -16.25 23.89
CA LEU A 513 -6.00 -15.00 24.63
C LEU A 513 -4.79 -14.78 25.55
N ALA A 514 -4.32 -15.83 26.24
CA ALA A 514 -3.12 -15.82 27.07
C ALA A 514 -1.87 -15.55 26.23
N ALA A 515 -1.80 -16.11 25.01
CA ALA A 515 -0.73 -15.82 24.06
C ALA A 515 -0.75 -14.37 23.55
N GLY A 516 -1.75 -13.57 23.92
CA GLY A 516 -1.76 -12.13 23.69
C GLY A 516 -2.19 -11.69 22.29
N LEU A 517 -2.92 -12.53 21.54
CA LEU A 517 -3.37 -12.16 20.20
C LEU A 517 -4.49 -11.12 20.22
N PRO A 518 -4.37 -10.00 19.50
CA PRO A 518 -5.42 -8.97 19.45
C PRO A 518 -6.56 -9.31 18.48
N PHE A 519 -6.31 -10.22 17.54
CA PHE A 519 -7.27 -10.57 16.49
C PHE A 519 -7.47 -12.08 16.42
N ILE A 520 -8.74 -12.50 16.44
CA ILE A 520 -9.13 -13.89 16.27
C ILE A 520 -10.31 -13.94 15.32
N PHE A 521 -10.24 -14.77 14.29
CA PHE A 521 -11.37 -15.07 13.42
C PHE A 521 -11.79 -16.51 13.63
N TRP A 522 -13.09 -16.74 13.74
CA TRP A 522 -13.63 -18.09 13.83
C TRP A 522 -14.98 -18.17 13.15
N SER A 523 -15.35 -19.36 12.70
CA SER A 523 -16.68 -19.59 12.12
C SER A 523 -17.60 -20.20 13.18
N ILE A 524 -18.83 -19.70 13.28
CA ILE A 524 -19.85 -20.28 14.18
C ILE A 524 -20.31 -21.63 13.67
N GLU A 525 -20.53 -21.72 12.35
CA GLU A 525 -20.83 -22.98 11.66
C GLU A 525 -19.62 -23.42 10.85
N ALA A 526 -19.40 -24.73 10.70
CA ALA A 526 -18.32 -25.22 9.87
C ALA A 526 -18.50 -24.72 8.42
N PRO A 527 -17.52 -24.00 7.85
CA PRO A 527 -17.63 -23.59 6.45
C PRO A 527 -17.63 -24.83 5.55
N SER A 528 -18.40 -24.77 4.47
CA SER A 528 -18.47 -25.88 3.49
C SER A 528 -17.12 -26.17 2.83
N ASP A 529 -16.26 -25.14 2.71
CA ASP A 529 -14.90 -25.23 2.19
C ASP A 529 -13.98 -24.35 3.07
N PRO A 530 -13.46 -24.90 4.18
CA PRO A 530 -12.55 -24.21 5.09
C PRO A 530 -11.29 -23.67 4.40
N ASP A 531 -10.75 -24.42 3.44
CA ASP A 531 -9.52 -24.06 2.74
C ASP A 531 -9.72 -22.89 1.79
N ALA A 532 -10.86 -22.83 1.09
CA ALA A 532 -11.20 -21.69 0.26
C ALA A 532 -11.41 -20.43 1.10
N LEU A 533 -12.14 -20.55 2.22
CA LEU A 533 -12.34 -19.43 3.13
C LEU A 533 -11.00 -18.97 3.73
N HIS A 534 -10.11 -19.89 4.08
CA HIS A 534 -8.77 -19.57 4.57
C HIS A 534 -7.96 -18.78 3.54
N ARG A 535 -7.90 -19.22 2.28
CA ARG A 535 -7.20 -18.50 1.20
C ARG A 535 -7.79 -17.11 0.96
N GLU A 536 -9.11 -16.99 0.99
CA GLU A 536 -9.78 -15.70 0.82
C GLU A 536 -9.48 -14.76 2.00
N LEU A 537 -9.52 -15.27 3.24
CA LEU A 537 -9.17 -14.52 4.44
C LEU A 537 -7.70 -14.11 4.46
N GLU A 538 -6.77 -15.00 4.11
CA GLU A 538 -5.33 -14.68 4.04
C GLU A 538 -5.10 -13.47 3.12
N VAL A 539 -5.62 -13.53 1.89
CA VAL A 539 -5.49 -12.41 0.94
C VAL A 539 -6.17 -11.15 1.48
N TRP A 540 -7.37 -11.28 2.05
CA TRP A 540 -8.13 -10.14 2.55
C TRP A 540 -7.43 -9.46 3.74
N LEU A 541 -6.93 -10.23 4.72
CA LEU A 541 -6.22 -9.73 5.90
C LEU A 541 -4.90 -9.06 5.52
N CYS A 542 -4.17 -9.61 4.53
CA CYS A 542 -2.90 -9.05 4.08
C CYS A 542 -3.05 -7.80 3.21
N THR A 543 -4.23 -7.53 2.66
CA THR A 543 -4.46 -6.38 1.76
C THR A 543 -5.17 -5.21 2.43
N HIS A 544 -5.69 -5.39 3.64
CA HIS A 544 -6.46 -4.37 4.35
C HIS A 544 -5.80 -3.96 5.66
N ASN A 545 -5.89 -2.67 5.96
CA ASN A 545 -5.51 -2.11 7.24
C ASN A 545 -6.33 -2.74 8.37
N THR A 546 -5.67 -3.21 9.42
CA THR A 546 -6.30 -3.84 10.60
C THR A 546 -7.42 -2.97 11.18
N ARG A 547 -7.23 -1.66 11.22
CA ARG A 547 -8.22 -0.68 11.73
C ARG A 547 -9.53 -0.63 10.94
N GLN A 548 -9.52 -1.12 9.71
CA GLN A 548 -10.67 -1.11 8.80
C GLN A 548 -11.33 -2.49 8.67
N TRP A 549 -10.77 -3.54 9.27
CA TRP A 549 -11.31 -4.89 9.16
C TRP A 549 -12.79 -5.00 9.58
N PRO A 550 -13.26 -4.36 10.66
CA PRO A 550 -14.68 -4.40 11.04
C PRO A 550 -15.62 -3.87 9.95
N GLU A 551 -15.30 -2.73 9.36
CA GLU A 551 -16.07 -2.09 8.27
C GLU A 551 -15.99 -2.92 6.99
N LYS A 552 -14.80 -3.40 6.66
CA LYS A 552 -14.56 -4.24 5.48
C LYS A 552 -15.25 -5.59 5.62
N LEU A 553 -15.31 -6.16 6.83
CA LEU A 553 -16.04 -7.40 7.12
C LEU A 553 -17.55 -7.20 6.98
N LEU A 554 -18.08 -6.06 7.45
CA LEU A 554 -19.46 -5.66 7.18
C LEU A 554 -19.75 -5.58 5.67
N GLN A 555 -18.84 -4.96 4.90
CA GLN A 555 -18.97 -4.89 3.45
C GLN A 555 -18.99 -6.29 2.82
N ARG A 556 -18.05 -7.16 3.21
CA ARG A 556 -18.00 -8.55 2.73
C ARG A 556 -19.27 -9.33 3.04
N ARG A 557 -19.83 -9.21 4.24
CA ARG A 557 -21.11 -9.85 4.62
C ARG A 557 -22.31 -9.39 3.79
N LYS A 558 -22.29 -8.14 3.29
CA LYS A 558 -23.32 -7.63 2.38
C LYS A 558 -23.19 -8.23 0.98
N GLU A 559 -21.96 -8.51 0.55
CA GLU A 559 -21.63 -9.02 -0.78
C GLU A 559 -21.74 -10.55 -0.87
N GLN A 560 -21.32 -11.26 0.18
CA GLN A 560 -21.16 -12.71 0.18
C GLN A 560 -21.78 -13.36 1.43
N ALA A 561 -22.50 -14.46 1.23
CA ALA A 561 -23.16 -15.16 2.33
C ALA A 561 -22.21 -16.00 3.20
N THR A 562 -21.11 -16.48 2.64
CA THR A 562 -20.08 -17.29 3.32
C THR A 562 -19.42 -16.58 4.50
N TRP A 563 -19.49 -15.25 4.54
CA TRP A 563 -18.91 -14.42 5.60
C TRP A 563 -19.87 -14.12 6.77
N ASN A 564 -21.13 -14.55 6.67
CA ASN A 564 -22.16 -14.21 7.68
C ASN A 564 -21.89 -14.84 9.05
N ASP A 565 -21.29 -16.03 9.07
CA ASP A 565 -21.01 -16.80 10.29
C ASP A 565 -19.57 -16.65 10.76
N LEU A 566 -18.75 -15.92 10.00
CA LEU A 566 -17.40 -15.56 10.40
C LEU A 566 -17.47 -14.46 11.46
N MET A 567 -16.88 -14.73 12.61
CA MET A 567 -16.75 -13.82 13.74
C MET A 567 -15.34 -13.25 13.80
N MET A 568 -15.20 -12.10 14.45
CA MET A 568 -13.91 -11.45 14.62
C MET A 568 -13.82 -10.84 16.02
N LEU A 569 -12.94 -11.38 16.85
CA LEU A 569 -12.44 -10.72 18.03
C LEU A 569 -11.46 -9.66 17.56
N TYR A 570 -11.73 -8.43 17.99
CA TYR A 570 -11.00 -7.23 17.68
C TYR A 570 -10.77 -6.51 19.00
N ASP A 571 -9.66 -6.84 19.65
CA ASP A 571 -9.41 -6.35 20.99
C ASP A 571 -8.40 -5.22 20.97
N ASN A 572 -8.92 -3.98 20.90
CA ASN A 572 -8.12 -2.77 21.02
C ASN A 572 -7.95 -2.40 22.50
N PRO A 573 -6.74 -2.50 23.08
CA PRO A 573 -6.53 -2.21 24.49
C PRO A 573 -6.70 -0.73 24.85
N GLU A 574 -6.67 0.19 23.87
CA GLU A 574 -6.95 1.63 24.09
C GLU A 574 -8.42 1.89 24.40
N HIS A 575 -9.32 0.95 24.06
CA HIS A 575 -10.75 1.10 24.21
C HIS A 575 -11.21 0.61 25.59
N ARG A 576 -10.94 1.31 26.69
CA ARG A 576 -11.40 0.82 28.02
C ARG A 576 -12.92 0.98 28.20
N PRO A 577 -13.63 -0.04 28.74
CA PRO A 577 -15.03 0.13 29.12
C PRO A 577 -15.16 1.06 30.34
N PRO A 578 -16.31 1.74 30.52
CA PRO A 578 -16.53 2.69 31.61
C PRO A 578 -16.20 2.14 33.00
N ASP A 579 -16.63 0.92 33.27
CA ASP A 579 -16.55 0.28 34.58
C ASP A 579 -15.19 -0.37 34.88
N PHE A 580 -14.23 -0.31 33.96
CA PHE A 580 -12.90 -0.89 34.15
C PHE A 580 -12.18 -0.33 35.39
N ASP A 581 -12.16 1.00 35.55
CA ASP A 581 -11.46 1.65 36.67
C ASP A 581 -12.20 1.49 38.02
N TYR A 582 -13.48 1.11 38.00
CA TYR A 582 -14.27 0.85 39.20
C TYR A 582 -13.96 -0.53 39.81
N ALA A 583 -13.70 -1.53 38.97
CA ALA A 583 -13.33 -2.87 39.43
C ALA A 583 -12.00 -2.87 40.21
N ALA A 584 -11.02 -2.08 39.76
CA ALA A 584 -9.72 -1.94 40.44
C ALA A 584 -9.77 -1.13 41.76
N ARG A 585 -10.92 -0.54 42.10
CA ARG A 585 -11.08 0.36 43.27
C ARG A 585 -12.16 -0.07 44.26
N ALA A 586 -12.90 -1.15 43.97
CA ALA A 586 -13.82 -1.71 44.96
C ALA A 586 -12.98 -2.23 46.14
N PRO A 587 -13.15 -1.71 47.36
CA PRO A 587 -12.49 -2.30 48.53
C PRO A 587 -12.99 -3.74 48.68
N ASP A 588 -12.10 -4.67 49.01
CA ASP A 588 -12.44 -6.05 49.35
C ASP A 588 -13.54 -6.05 50.44
N GLU A 589 -14.81 -6.24 50.03
CA GLU A 589 -15.97 -6.41 50.91
C GLU A 589 -16.45 -7.86 50.92
#